data_AF-A0A218NPA2-F1
#
_entry.id   AF-A0A218NPA2-F1
#
_cell.length_a   1.000
_cell.length_b   1.000
_cell.length_c   1.000
_cell.angle_alpha   90.00
_cell.angle_beta   90.00
_cell.angle_gamma   90.00
#
_symmetry.space_group_name_H-M   'P 1'
#
loop_
_entity.id
_entity.type
_entity.pdbx_description
1 polymer ?
#
loop_
_entity_poly.entity_id
_entity_poly.type
_entity_poly.pdbx_seq_one_letter_code
_entity_poly.pdbx_strand_id
1 'polypeptide(L)'
;MIDLVVMPLYAELVVIAIGVLDVIVSIYLQRKVFIDEEKMYRSQMKMKKFQSDMKEMVKNKASQEELMNKQKEMMPLMSENMSFSIKSAIPSLILFFAIYDLILPYIYKAIAPNYIDATVYFIMPLNYHTLFWATILILGIVGAIYMAIRDRKNIKKLAEKVEKEI
;
A
#
# COMPACT_ATOMS: atom_id res chain seq x y z
N MET A 1 38.76 -15.53 -6.78
CA MET A 1 37.76 -14.84 -7.62
C MET A 1 36.46 -15.57 -7.40
N ILE A 2 35.42 -14.88 -6.90
CA ILE A 2 34.07 -15.44 -6.93
C ILE A 2 33.60 -15.17 -8.34
N ASP A 3 33.45 -16.22 -9.15
CA ASP A 3 32.87 -16.08 -10.48
C ASP A 3 31.42 -15.62 -10.30
N LEU A 4 31.20 -14.33 -10.52
CA LEU A 4 29.88 -13.73 -10.44
C LEU A 4 29.08 -14.20 -11.65
N VAL A 5 28.16 -15.12 -11.40
CA VAL A 5 27.17 -15.52 -12.38
C VAL A 5 26.21 -14.34 -12.56
N VAL A 6 26.32 -13.67 -13.70
CA VAL A 6 25.45 -12.54 -14.04
C VAL A 6 24.10 -13.08 -14.50
N MET A 7 23.03 -12.52 -13.96
CA MET A 7 21.68 -12.90 -14.38
C MET A 7 21.47 -12.50 -15.85
N PRO A 8 20.95 -13.39 -16.70
CA PRO A 8 20.69 -13.04 -18.08
C PRO A 8 19.55 -12.03 -18.17
N LEU A 9 19.68 -11.07 -19.09
CA LEU A 9 18.76 -9.93 -19.26
C LEU A 9 17.29 -10.36 -19.40
N TYR A 10 17.01 -11.46 -20.10
CA TYR A 10 15.64 -11.95 -20.25
C TYR A 10 15.03 -12.38 -18.91
N ALA A 11 15.82 -12.97 -18.00
CA ALA A 11 15.34 -13.40 -16.69
C ALA A 11 15.08 -12.19 -15.79
N GLU A 12 15.96 -11.18 -15.83
CA GLU A 12 15.76 -9.89 -15.18
C GLU A 12 14.45 -9.24 -15.63
N LEU A 13 14.23 -9.13 -16.94
CA LEU A 13 13.01 -8.53 -17.50
C LEU A 13 11.74 -9.29 -17.09
N VAL A 14 11.79 -10.63 -17.02
CA VAL A 14 10.65 -11.44 -16.55
C VAL A 14 10.36 -11.18 -15.08
N VAL A 15 11.39 -11.13 -14.22
CA VAL A 15 11.23 -10.82 -12.78
C VAL A 15 10.59 -9.43 -12.60
N ILE A 16 11.07 -8.43 -13.33
CA ILE A 16 10.51 -7.07 -13.32
C ILE A 16 9.06 -7.08 -13.80
N ALA A 17 8.76 -7.79 -14.89
CA ALA A 17 7.40 -7.89 -15.43
C ALA A 17 6.42 -8.52 -14.43
N ILE A 18 6.83 -9.57 -13.72
CA ILE A 18 6.03 -10.19 -12.65
C ILE A 18 5.78 -9.19 -11.53
N GLY A 19 6.80 -8.43 -11.10
CA GLY A 19 6.66 -7.38 -10.09
C GLY A 19 5.71 -6.27 -10.50
N VAL A 20 5.80 -5.81 -11.75
CA VAL A 20 4.87 -4.81 -12.33
C VAL A 20 3.42 -5.33 -12.30
N LEU A 21 3.21 -6.58 -12.74
CA LEU A 21 1.88 -7.19 -12.74
C LEU A 21 1.34 -7.34 -11.32
N ASP A 22 2.15 -7.77 -10.36
CA ASP A 22 1.73 -7.88 -8.95
C ASP A 22 1.26 -6.54 -8.38
N VAL A 23 2.03 -5.46 -8.60
CA VAL A 23 1.64 -4.12 -8.13
C VAL A 23 0.35 -3.66 -8.81
N ILE A 24 0.20 -3.85 -10.12
CA ILE A 24 -1.02 -3.46 -10.85
C ILE A 24 -2.24 -4.21 -10.31
N VAL A 25 -2.13 -5.53 -10.13
CA VAL A 25 -3.21 -6.37 -9.62
C VAL A 25 -3.53 -6.01 -8.17
N SER A 26 -2.52 -5.81 -7.33
CA SER A 26 -2.69 -5.41 -5.93
C SER A 26 -3.41 -4.06 -5.81
N ILE A 27 -2.99 -3.05 -6.59
CA ILE A 27 -3.67 -1.75 -6.62
C ILE A 27 -5.12 -1.90 -7.09
N TYR A 28 -5.35 -2.69 -8.14
CA TYR A 28 -6.70 -2.93 -8.67
C TYR A 28 -7.59 -3.58 -7.60
N LEU A 29 -7.12 -4.64 -6.95
CA LEU A 29 -7.84 -5.34 -5.88
C LEU A 29 -8.16 -4.40 -4.73
N GLN A 30 -7.17 -3.66 -4.23
CA GLN A 30 -7.38 -2.70 -3.15
C GLN A 30 -8.47 -1.69 -3.52
N ARG A 31 -8.44 -1.11 -4.72
CA ARG A 31 -9.35 -0.01 -5.08
C ARG A 31 -10.74 -0.44 -5.52
N LYS A 32 -10.83 -1.49 -6.31
CA LYS A 32 -12.10 -1.89 -6.94
C LYS A 32 -12.86 -2.89 -6.11
N VAL A 33 -12.16 -3.68 -5.30
CA VAL A 33 -12.77 -4.82 -4.61
C VAL A 33 -12.87 -4.58 -3.12
N PHE A 34 -11.86 -3.95 -2.49
CA PHE A 34 -11.77 -3.91 -1.03
C PHE A 34 -11.95 -2.54 -0.36
N ILE A 35 -11.75 -1.44 -1.08
CA ILE A 35 -11.88 -0.07 -0.54
C ILE A 35 -13.20 0.57 -1.00
N ASP A 36 -14.03 0.93 -0.02
CA ASP A 36 -15.14 1.87 -0.21
C ASP A 36 -14.61 3.31 -0.04
N GLU A 37 -14.38 3.99 -1.17
CA GLU A 37 -13.81 5.34 -1.20
C GLU A 37 -14.71 6.35 -0.46
N GLU A 38 -16.03 6.20 -0.52
CA GLU A 38 -16.98 7.12 0.12
C GLU A 38 -16.97 6.93 1.65
N LYS A 39 -17.06 5.68 2.11
CA LYS A 39 -17.03 5.37 3.54
C LYS A 39 -15.71 5.79 4.17
N MET A 40 -14.60 5.56 3.47
CA MET A 40 -13.28 6.02 3.91
C MET A 40 -13.22 7.55 4.01
N TYR A 41 -13.74 8.27 3.00
CA TYR A 41 -13.77 9.74 3.01
C TYR A 41 -14.61 10.30 4.17
N ARG A 42 -15.83 9.78 4.37
CA ARG A 42 -16.71 10.19 5.48
C ARG A 42 -16.04 9.96 6.83
N SER A 43 -15.35 8.83 7.00
CA SER A 43 -14.62 8.52 8.24
C SER A 43 -13.42 9.45 8.46
N GLN A 44 -12.65 9.77 7.42
CA GLN A 44 -11.57 10.76 7.50
C GLN A 44 -12.07 12.16 7.87
N MET A 45 -13.23 12.58 7.34
CA MET A 45 -13.86 13.86 7.70
C MET A 45 -14.28 13.89 9.17
N LYS A 46 -14.92 12.83 9.67
CA LYS A 46 -15.24 12.70 11.10
C LYS A 46 -14.00 12.77 11.98
N MET A 47 -12.93 12.08 11.58
CA MET A 47 -11.66 12.09 12.32
C MET A 47 -11.03 13.48 12.36
N LYS A 48 -11.02 14.21 11.23
CA LYS A 48 -10.54 15.60 11.18
C LYS A 48 -11.35 16.53 12.08
N LYS A 49 -12.68 16.36 12.11
CA LYS A 49 -13.55 17.13 12.99
C LYS A 49 -13.20 16.85 14.46
N PHE A 50 -13.10 15.58 14.86
CA PHE A 50 -12.68 15.19 16.21
C PHE A 50 -11.31 15.75 16.60
N GLN A 51 -10.33 15.74 15.69
CA GLN A 51 -9.02 16.34 15.94
C GLN A 51 -9.10 17.87 16.14
N SER A 52 -9.97 18.54 15.39
CA SER A 52 -10.22 19.97 15.56
C SER A 52 -10.87 20.26 16.92
N ASP A 53 -11.91 19.52 17.27
CA ASP A 53 -12.66 19.67 18.53
C ASP A 53 -11.73 19.43 19.73
N MET A 54 -10.90 18.39 19.70
CA MET A 54 -9.90 18.16 20.76
C MET A 54 -8.87 19.29 20.85
N LYS A 55 -8.40 19.82 19.71
CA LYS A 55 -7.46 20.96 19.70
C LYS A 55 -8.08 22.20 20.33
N GLU A 56 -9.37 22.42 20.11
CA GLU A 56 -10.13 23.51 20.73
C GLU A 56 -10.34 23.29 22.24
N MET A 57 -10.70 22.08 22.66
CA MET A 57 -10.81 21.70 24.08
C MET A 57 -9.49 21.92 24.83
N VAL A 58 -8.36 21.54 24.23
CA VAL A 58 -7.02 21.76 24.81
C VAL A 58 -6.72 23.27 24.93
N LYS A 59 -7.05 24.07 23.92
CA LYS A 59 -6.89 25.53 23.97
C LYS A 59 -7.76 26.16 25.05
N ASN A 60 -8.96 25.65 25.25
CA ASN A 60 -9.92 26.11 26.25
C ASN A 60 -9.64 25.55 27.66
N LYS A 61 -8.52 24.84 27.86
CA LYS A 61 -8.14 24.21 29.14
C LYS A 61 -9.23 23.29 29.69
N ALA A 62 -9.90 22.54 28.81
CA ALA A 62 -10.85 21.50 29.20
C ALA A 62 -10.20 20.53 30.18
N SER A 63 -11.01 19.97 31.07
CA SER A 63 -10.55 19.02 32.07
C SER A 63 -9.98 17.75 31.42
N GLN A 64 -9.08 17.06 32.10
CA GLN A 64 -8.55 15.77 31.63
C GLN A 64 -9.67 14.74 31.41
N GLU A 65 -10.73 14.81 32.19
CA GLU A 65 -11.88 13.90 32.09
C GLU A 65 -12.68 14.13 30.80
N GLU A 66 -12.93 15.40 30.43
CA GLU A 66 -13.59 15.75 29.15
C GLU A 66 -12.76 15.34 27.94
N LEU A 67 -11.44 15.58 27.99
CA LEU A 67 -10.52 15.16 26.93
C LEU A 67 -10.50 13.63 26.79
N MET A 68 -10.47 12.90 27.89
CA MET A 68 -10.48 11.43 27.89
C MET A 68 -11.80 10.87 27.37
N ASN A 69 -12.93 11.49 27.73
CA ASN A 69 -14.24 11.11 27.20
C ASN A 69 -14.32 11.35 25.70
N LYS A 70 -13.78 12.47 25.20
CA LYS A 70 -13.73 12.75 23.75
C LYS A 70 -12.80 11.79 23.00
N GLN A 71 -11.69 11.39 23.62
CA GLN A 71 -10.80 10.38 23.06
C GLN A 71 -11.47 9.00 22.96
N LYS A 72 -12.29 8.62 23.94
CA LYS A 72 -13.08 7.37 23.90
C LYS A 72 -14.08 7.35 22.75
N GLU A 73 -14.70 8.49 22.43
CA GLU A 73 -15.58 8.61 21.25
C GLU A 73 -14.83 8.45 19.91
N MET A 74 -13.53 8.80 19.87
CA MET A 74 -12.69 8.68 18.68
C MET A 74 -12.20 7.23 18.45
N MET A 75 -12.00 6.45 19.51
CA MET A 75 -11.54 5.05 19.42
C MET A 75 -12.34 4.15 18.47
N PRO A 76 -13.69 4.12 18.49
CA PRO A 76 -14.45 3.31 17.55
C PRO A 76 -14.23 3.74 16.09
N LEU A 77 -14.09 5.03 15.81
CA LEU A 77 -13.78 5.53 14.46
C LEU A 77 -12.36 5.15 14.01
N MET A 78 -11.40 5.16 14.93
CA MET A 78 -10.04 4.69 14.64
C MET A 78 -10.02 3.19 14.36
N SER A 79 -10.73 2.40 15.17
CA SER A 79 -10.86 0.96 14.99
C SER A 79 -11.52 0.62 13.66
N GLU A 80 -12.60 1.34 13.30
CA GLU A 80 -13.28 1.15 12.03
C GLU A 80 -12.35 1.46 10.83
N ASN A 81 -11.61 2.57 10.87
CA ASN A 81 -10.61 2.91 9.85
C ASN A 81 -9.50 1.86 9.74
N MET A 82 -8.96 1.42 10.87
CA MET A 82 -7.92 0.38 10.89
C MET A 82 -8.45 -0.92 10.29
N SER A 83 -9.71 -1.27 10.55
CA SER A 83 -10.34 -2.46 9.97
C SER A 83 -10.41 -2.38 8.44
N PHE A 84 -10.68 -1.21 7.85
CA PHE A 84 -10.66 -1.03 6.40
C PHE A 84 -9.26 -1.19 5.80
N SER A 85 -8.26 -0.61 6.45
CA SER A 85 -6.86 -0.76 6.04
C SER A 85 -6.40 -2.21 6.11
N ILE A 86 -6.74 -2.94 7.18
CA ILE A 86 -6.34 -4.34 7.34
C ILE A 86 -7.08 -5.24 6.33
N LYS A 87 -8.39 -5.04 6.17
CA LYS A 87 -9.20 -5.82 5.22
C LYS A 87 -8.73 -5.67 3.77
N SER A 88 -8.23 -4.50 3.40
CA SER A 88 -7.66 -4.27 2.07
C SER A 88 -6.22 -4.76 1.94
N ALA A 89 -5.43 -4.75 3.01
CA ALA A 89 -4.03 -5.20 3.00
C ALA A 89 -3.88 -6.73 2.97
N ILE A 90 -4.70 -7.47 3.73
CA ILE A 90 -4.57 -8.94 3.86
C ILE A 90 -4.62 -9.65 2.49
N PRO A 91 -5.61 -9.39 1.61
CA PRO A 91 -5.67 -10.04 0.30
C PRO A 91 -4.44 -9.74 -0.56
N SER A 92 -3.93 -8.51 -0.53
CA SER A 92 -2.70 -8.14 -1.25
C SER A 92 -1.48 -8.85 -0.69
N LEU A 93 -1.37 -9.01 0.63
CA LEU A 93 -0.28 -9.76 1.26
C LEU A 93 -0.31 -11.24 0.88
N ILE A 94 -1.49 -11.86 0.88
CA ILE A 94 -1.64 -13.27 0.46
C ILE A 94 -1.19 -13.43 -1.00
N LEU A 95 -1.62 -12.52 -1.88
CA LEU A 95 -1.21 -12.53 -3.28
C LEU A 95 0.31 -12.36 -3.42
N PHE A 96 0.88 -11.40 -2.68
CA PHE A 96 2.32 -11.15 -2.67
C PHE A 96 3.11 -12.40 -2.26
N PHE A 97 2.77 -13.05 -1.14
CA PHE A 97 3.46 -14.27 -0.69
C PHE A 97 3.29 -15.43 -1.68
N ALA A 98 2.09 -15.60 -2.25
CA ALA A 98 1.87 -16.61 -3.29
C ALA A 98 2.76 -16.37 -4.52
N ILE A 99 2.94 -15.11 -4.92
CA ILE A 99 3.83 -14.77 -6.03
C ILE A 99 5.29 -14.97 -5.63
N TYR A 100 5.68 -14.45 -4.47
CA TYR A 100 7.06 -14.39 -4.02
C TYR A 100 7.66 -15.77 -3.69
N ASP A 101 6.91 -16.62 -2.99
CA ASP A 101 7.42 -17.91 -2.50
C ASP A 101 7.10 -19.08 -3.44
N LEU A 102 6.05 -18.99 -4.27
CA LEU A 102 5.62 -20.09 -5.14
C LEU A 102 5.87 -19.80 -6.63
N ILE A 103 5.30 -18.71 -7.15
CA ILE A 103 5.29 -18.44 -8.60
C ILE A 103 6.66 -17.98 -9.08
N LEU A 104 7.29 -17.04 -8.38
CA LEU A 104 8.55 -16.42 -8.77
C LEU A 104 9.69 -17.46 -8.83
N PRO A 105 9.92 -18.31 -7.81
CA PRO A 105 10.96 -19.34 -7.89
C PRO A 105 10.68 -20.38 -8.97
N TYR A 106 9.40 -20.76 -9.16
CA TYR A 106 8.99 -21.73 -10.17
C TYR A 106 9.28 -21.22 -11.59
N ILE A 107 8.86 -19.98 -11.91
CA ILE A 107 9.11 -19.36 -13.21
C ILE A 107 10.61 -19.15 -13.41
N TYR A 108 11.32 -18.64 -12.40
CA TYR A 108 12.76 -18.36 -12.52
C TYR A 108 13.56 -19.65 -12.80
N LYS A 109 13.26 -20.74 -12.10
CA LYS A 109 13.86 -22.05 -12.34
C LYS A 109 13.56 -22.58 -13.75
N ALA A 110 12.38 -22.30 -14.29
CA ALA A 110 12.00 -22.74 -15.63
C ALA A 110 12.74 -21.97 -16.75
N ILE A 111 12.94 -20.67 -16.59
CA ILE A 111 13.56 -19.81 -17.62
C ILE A 111 15.08 -19.73 -17.51
N ALA A 112 15.64 -19.92 -16.32
CA ALA A 112 17.06 -19.76 -16.03
C ALA A 112 17.57 -20.85 -15.06
N PRO A 113 17.43 -22.15 -15.41
CA PRO A 113 17.74 -23.26 -14.50
C PRO A 113 19.20 -23.32 -14.04
N ASN A 114 20.14 -22.80 -14.84
CA ASN A 114 21.56 -22.79 -14.55
C ASN A 114 22.03 -21.52 -13.81
N TYR A 115 21.11 -20.62 -13.46
CA TYR A 115 21.39 -19.27 -12.96
C TYR A 115 20.71 -19.00 -11.61
N ILE A 116 20.57 -20.02 -10.78
CA ILE A 116 19.83 -19.97 -9.51
C ILE A 116 20.44 -18.92 -8.56
N ASP A 117 21.76 -18.81 -8.50
CA ASP A 117 22.50 -17.84 -7.69
C ASP A 117 22.94 -16.60 -8.48
N ALA A 118 22.37 -16.38 -9.67
CA ALA A 118 22.77 -15.28 -10.51
C ALA A 118 22.29 -13.93 -9.96
N THR A 119 23.11 -12.90 -10.14
CA THR A 119 22.85 -11.56 -9.61
C THR A 119 22.92 -10.50 -10.71
N VAL A 120 22.14 -9.43 -10.53
CA VAL A 120 22.24 -8.18 -11.28
C VAL A 120 22.91 -7.13 -10.39
N TYR A 121 23.83 -6.36 -10.95
CA TYR A 121 24.52 -5.28 -10.23
C TYR A 121 23.94 -3.92 -10.59
N PHE A 122 23.43 -3.22 -9.58
CA PHE A 122 23.15 -1.79 -9.65
C PHE A 122 24.12 -1.05 -8.71
N ILE A 123 23.71 -0.82 -7.47
CA ILE A 123 24.55 -0.28 -6.38
C ILE A 123 25.08 -1.42 -5.49
N MET A 124 24.33 -2.54 -5.43
CA MET A 124 24.66 -3.77 -4.72
C MET A 124 24.21 -4.98 -5.56
N PRO A 125 24.79 -6.18 -5.35
CA PRO A 125 24.32 -7.39 -6.01
C PRO A 125 22.89 -7.73 -5.59
N LEU A 126 22.00 -7.88 -6.56
CA LEU A 126 20.62 -8.29 -6.36
C LEU A 126 20.37 -9.63 -7.03
N ASN A 127 19.96 -10.64 -6.25
CA ASN A 127 19.37 -11.86 -6.79
C ASN A 127 17.92 -11.62 -7.25
N TYR A 128 17.29 -12.62 -7.87
CA TYR A 128 15.93 -12.46 -8.40
C TYR A 128 14.87 -12.11 -7.33
N HIS A 129 15.01 -12.63 -6.10
CA HIS A 129 14.11 -12.29 -4.99
C HIS A 129 14.25 -10.82 -4.57
N THR A 130 15.47 -10.33 -4.41
CA THR A 130 15.76 -8.95 -4.01
C THR A 130 15.46 -7.97 -5.14
N LEU A 131 15.67 -8.34 -6.40
CA LEU A 131 15.26 -7.56 -7.56
C LEU A 131 13.74 -7.42 -7.63
N PHE A 132 12.99 -8.51 -7.41
CA PHE A 132 11.53 -8.48 -7.34
C PHE A 132 11.05 -7.55 -6.21
N TRP A 133 11.62 -7.68 -5.01
CA TRP A 133 11.32 -6.81 -3.88
C TRP A 133 11.60 -5.34 -4.18
N ALA A 134 12.76 -5.03 -4.75
CA ALA A 134 13.13 -3.67 -5.14
C ALA A 134 12.15 -3.09 -6.17
N THR A 135 11.75 -3.91 -7.15
CA THR A 135 10.77 -3.54 -8.18
C THR A 135 9.44 -3.16 -7.54
N ILE A 136 8.91 -4.02 -6.66
CA ILE A 136 7.64 -3.77 -5.97
C ILE A 136 7.72 -2.54 -5.07
N LEU A 137 8.82 -2.34 -4.35
CA LEU A 137 8.99 -1.20 -3.46
C LEU A 137 9.00 0.12 -4.25
N ILE A 138 9.77 0.19 -5.34
CA ILE A 138 9.85 1.39 -6.18
C ILE A 138 8.49 1.67 -6.81
N LEU A 139 7.86 0.67 -7.44
CA LEU A 139 6.55 0.82 -8.08
C LEU A 139 5.44 1.11 -7.07
N GLY A 140 5.52 0.55 -5.86
CA GLY A 140 4.59 0.82 -4.77
C GLY A 140 4.65 2.26 -4.31
N ILE A 141 5.84 2.84 -4.18
CA ILE A 141 6.02 4.27 -3.86
C ILE A 141 5.49 5.14 -4.99
N VAL A 142 5.88 4.86 -6.24
CA VAL A 142 5.42 5.61 -7.41
C VAL A 142 3.90 5.54 -7.54
N GLY A 143 3.34 4.35 -7.36
CA GLY A 143 1.90 4.10 -7.34
C GLY A 143 1.21 4.91 -6.25
N ALA A 144 1.69 4.85 -5.01
CA ALA A 144 1.13 5.61 -3.89
C ALA A 144 1.13 7.13 -4.16
N ILE A 145 2.20 7.68 -4.73
CA ILE A 145 2.29 9.10 -5.11
C ILE A 145 1.27 9.43 -6.20
N TYR A 146 1.25 8.66 -7.29
CA TYR A 146 0.31 8.84 -8.40
C TYR A 146 -1.15 8.82 -7.90
N MET A 147 -1.45 7.88 -7.02
CA MET A 147 -2.76 7.67 -6.41
C MET A 147 -3.15 8.84 -5.52
N ALA A 148 -2.23 9.31 -4.67
CA ALA A 148 -2.46 10.49 -3.83
C ALA A 148 -2.75 11.75 -4.67
N ILE A 149 -2.08 11.92 -5.81
CA ILE A 149 -2.34 13.03 -6.75
C ILE A 149 -3.71 12.88 -7.40
N ARG A 150 -4.06 11.66 -7.85
CA ARG A 150 -5.36 11.37 -8.48
C ARG A 150 -6.52 11.62 -7.52
N ASP A 151 -6.41 11.12 -6.30
CA ASP A 151 -7.48 11.14 -5.30
C ASP A 151 -7.82 12.54 -4.82
N ARG A 152 -6.86 13.47 -4.82
CA ARG A 152 -7.13 14.89 -4.54
C ARG A 152 -8.24 15.47 -5.41
N LYS A 153 -8.37 15.03 -6.67
CA LYS A 153 -9.42 15.49 -7.59
C LYS A 153 -10.78 14.87 -7.24
N ASN A 154 -10.80 13.60 -6.87
CA ASN A 154 -12.03 12.90 -6.51
C ASN A 154 -12.56 13.33 -5.14
N ILE A 155 -11.66 13.59 -4.19
CA ILE A 155 -11.99 14.11 -2.85
C ILE A 155 -12.71 15.45 -2.96
N LYS A 156 -12.28 16.36 -3.85
CA LYS A 156 -12.99 17.64 -4.07
C LYS A 156 -14.43 17.41 -4.55
N LYS A 157 -14.62 16.49 -5.51
CA LYS A 157 -15.95 16.14 -6.02
C LYS A 157 -16.82 15.46 -4.95
N LEU A 158 -16.25 14.59 -4.12
CA LEU A 158 -16.97 13.97 -3.01
C LEU A 158 -17.32 15.00 -1.92
N ALA A 159 -16.43 15.95 -1.63
CA ALA A 159 -16.70 17.03 -0.69
C ALA A 159 -17.91 17.86 -1.14
N GLU A 160 -17.92 18.30 -2.41
CA GLU A 160 -19.04 19.05 -3.00
C GLU A 160 -20.34 18.24 -3.02
N LYS A 161 -20.27 16.91 -3.16
CA LYS A 161 -21.45 16.04 -3.14
C LYS A 161 -22.01 15.89 -1.72
N VAL A 162 -21.15 15.64 -0.74
CA VAL A 162 -21.56 15.49 0.67
C VAL A 162 -22.10 16.80 1.23
N GLU A 163 -21.53 17.95 0.86
CA GLU A 163 -22.04 19.27 1.24
C GLU A 163 -23.40 19.61 0.62
N LYS A 164 -23.77 19.00 -0.51
CA LYS A 164 -25.10 19.15 -1.13
C LYS A 164 -26.16 18.23 -0.55
N GLU A 165 -25.76 17.18 0.14
CA GLU A 165 -26.64 16.19 0.78
C GLU A 165 -26.90 16.50 2.27
N ILE A 166 -26.23 17.52 2.84
CA ILE A 166 -26.42 18.05 4.19
C ILE A 166 -27.16 19.38 4.08
#